data_AF-A0A1B6GHH1-F1
#
_entry.id   AF-A0A1B6GHH1-F1
#
_cell.length_a   1.000
_cell.length_b   1.000
_cell.length_c   1.000
_cell.angle_alpha   90.00
_cell.angle_beta   90.00
_cell.angle_gamma   90.00
#
_symmetry.space_group_name_H-M   'P 1'
#
loop_
_entity.id
_entity.type
_entity.pdbx_description
1 polymer ?
#
loop_
_entity_poly.entity_id
_entity_poly.type
_entity_poly.pdbx_seq_one_letter_code
_entity_poly.pdbx_strand_id
1 'polypeptide(L)'
;RLNVSANCGKLCLYLMKDLPLSLWRPRDSDLDILEQWLLQAGITSVRHALARHIISSLNLGYATDDLSHELFLSRAVHVRIAMLVLKTAVQYCPQSPPEGNTISDTVKQMATLAALMVRPSSSEQAVTVWVWQTAYKL
;
A
#
# COMPACT_ATOMS: atom_id res chain seq x y z
N ARG A 1 19.72 -26.95 13.36
CA ARG A 1 20.07 -26.01 12.25
C ARG A 1 18.78 -25.44 11.63
N LEU A 2 18.06 -24.54 12.31
CA LEU A 2 16.71 -24.10 11.88
C LEU A 2 16.32 -22.65 12.25
N ASN A 3 17.21 -21.66 12.17
CA ASN A 3 16.76 -20.26 12.41
C ASN A 3 17.54 -19.14 11.69
N VAL A 4 18.54 -19.48 10.86
CA VAL A 4 19.32 -18.44 10.18
C VAL A 4 18.46 -17.69 9.14
N SER A 5 17.63 -18.40 8.37
CA SER A 5 16.80 -17.78 7.32
C SER A 5 15.73 -16.82 7.87
N ALA A 6 15.07 -17.17 8.96
CA ALA A 6 14.07 -16.31 9.61
C ALA A 6 14.70 -15.05 10.23
N ASN A 7 15.91 -15.19 10.79
CA ASN A 7 16.66 -14.06 11.34
C ASN A 7 17.21 -13.14 10.24
N CYS A 8 17.69 -13.69 9.12
CA CYS A 8 18.08 -12.91 7.94
C CYS A 8 16.90 -12.12 7.36
N GLY A 9 15.70 -12.71 7.29
CA GLY A 9 14.50 -12.02 6.83
C GLY A 9 14.14 -10.82 7.71
N LYS A 10 14.24 -10.94 9.04
CA LYS A 10 14.05 -9.82 9.97
C LYS A 10 15.14 -8.76 9.84
N LEU A 11 16.41 -9.15 9.68
CA LEU A 11 17.53 -8.22 9.50
C LEU A 11 17.37 -7.39 8.21
N CYS A 12 16.91 -8.03 7.13
CA CYS A 12 16.64 -7.37 5.86
C CYS A 12 15.51 -6.34 6.00
N LEU A 13 14.49 -6.61 6.82
CA LEU A 13 13.44 -5.63 7.12
C LEU A 13 13.97 -4.40 7.88
N TYR A 14 14.97 -4.57 8.76
CA TYR A 14 15.63 -3.43 9.42
C TYR A 14 16.43 -2.58 8.44
N LEU A 15 17.19 -3.21 7.52
CA LEU A 15 17.93 -2.49 6.48
C LEU A 15 16.99 -1.73 5.53
N MET A 16 15.83 -2.31 5.21
CA MET A 16 14.82 -1.65 4.39
C MET A 16 14.15 -0.46 5.10
N LYS A 17 14.07 -0.48 6.44
CA LYS A 17 13.49 0.63 7.22
C LYS A 17 14.34 1.89 7.14
N ASP A 18 15.66 1.73 7.01
CA ASP A 18 16.61 2.84 6.89
C ASP A 18 16.89 3.22 5.44
N LEU A 19 16.33 2.50 4.46
CA LEU A 19 16.47 2.83 3.06
C LEU A 19 15.57 4.02 2.72
N PRO A 20 16.10 5.12 2.16
CA PRO A 20 15.32 6.30 1.81
C PRO A 20 14.50 6.04 0.54
N LEU A 21 13.48 5.19 0.65
CA LEU A 21 12.57 4.81 -0.45
C LEU A 21 11.83 6.02 -1.05
N SER A 22 11.75 7.13 -0.32
CA SER A 22 11.25 8.40 -0.83
C SER A 22 12.11 8.99 -1.97
N LEU A 23 13.39 8.60 -2.06
CA LEU A 23 14.30 8.99 -3.14
C LEU A 23 14.33 7.96 -4.27
N TRP A 24 13.68 6.81 -4.11
CA TRP A 24 13.73 5.74 -5.08
C TRP A 24 12.74 5.97 -6.23
N ARG A 25 13.24 5.79 -7.46
CA ARG A 25 12.44 5.84 -8.69
C ARG A 25 12.33 4.43 -9.27
N PRO A 26 11.20 3.73 -9.06
CA PRO A 26 11.04 2.35 -9.52
C PRO A 26 11.00 2.29 -11.05
N ARG A 27 11.58 1.23 -11.60
CA ARG A 27 11.42 0.84 -13.02
C ARG A 27 10.21 -0.07 -13.18
N ASP A 28 9.79 -0.29 -14.42
CA ASP A 28 8.65 -1.17 -14.72
C ASP A 28 8.81 -2.58 -14.14
N SER A 29 10.01 -3.16 -14.25
CA SER A 29 10.32 -4.48 -13.66
C SER A 29 10.14 -4.51 -12.15
N ASP A 30 10.43 -3.39 -11.47
CA ASP A 30 10.29 -3.28 -10.03
C ASP A 30 8.79 -3.23 -9.65
N LEU A 31 7.99 -2.53 -10.45
CA LEU A 31 6.53 -2.47 -10.29
C LEU A 31 5.86 -3.82 -10.57
N ASP A 32 6.38 -4.62 -11.51
CA ASP A 32 5.88 -5.97 -11.78
C ASP A 32 6.13 -6.93 -10.60
N ILE A 33 7.30 -6.82 -9.94
CA ILE A 33 7.59 -7.56 -8.71
C ILE A 33 6.63 -7.14 -7.59
N LEU A 34 6.40 -5.84 -7.43
CA LEU A 34 5.43 -5.33 -6.45
C LEU A 34 4.02 -5.84 -6.74
N GLU A 35 3.58 -5.86 -8.00
CA GLU A 35 2.30 -6.43 -8.41
C GLU A 35 2.20 -7.91 -7.99
N GLN A 36 3.22 -8.69 -8.30
CA GLN A 36 3.28 -10.10 -7.93
C GLN A 36 3.19 -10.29 -6.41
N TRP A 37 3.94 -9.51 -5.64
CA TRP A 37 3.94 -9.62 -4.18
C TRP A 37 2.63 -9.14 -3.55
N LEU A 38 1.97 -8.16 -4.15
CA LEU A 38 0.74 -7.59 -3.62
C LEU A 38 -0.48 -8.47 -3.92
N LEU A 39 -0.59 -8.99 -5.14
CA LEU A 39 -1.79 -9.69 -5.62
C LEU A 39 -1.70 -11.22 -5.54
N GLN A 40 -0.50 -11.79 -5.64
CA GLN A 40 -0.31 -13.24 -5.70
C GLN A 40 0.24 -13.85 -4.40
N ALA A 41 0.81 -13.04 -3.50
CA ALA A 41 1.18 -13.53 -2.18
C ALA A 41 -0.04 -13.51 -1.23
N GLY A 42 -0.07 -14.43 -0.26
CA GLY A 42 -1.12 -14.41 0.76
C GLY A 42 -1.08 -13.11 1.59
N ILE A 43 -2.23 -12.67 2.08
CA ILE A 43 -2.39 -11.39 2.78
C ILE A 43 -1.52 -11.25 4.04
N THR A 44 -1.20 -12.36 4.69
CA THR A 44 -0.32 -12.45 5.87
C THR A 44 1.15 -12.68 5.51
N SER A 45 1.48 -12.80 4.22
CA SER A 45 2.84 -13.05 3.76
C SER A 45 3.74 -11.83 3.97
N VAL A 46 5.00 -12.09 4.31
CA VAL A 46 6.04 -11.05 4.39
C VAL A 46 6.17 -10.29 3.07
N ARG A 47 6.01 -10.96 1.92
CA ARG A 47 6.07 -10.33 0.59
C ARG A 47 4.95 -9.30 0.40
N HIS A 48 3.73 -9.66 0.77
CA HIS A 48 2.58 -8.76 0.69
C HIS A 48 2.77 -7.54 1.63
N ALA A 49 3.19 -7.78 2.87
CA ALA A 49 3.48 -6.71 3.83
C ALA A 49 4.61 -5.78 3.35
N LEU A 50 5.66 -6.33 2.77
CA LEU A 50 6.81 -5.58 2.26
C LEU A 50 6.44 -4.76 1.02
N ALA A 51 5.64 -5.30 0.09
CA ALA A 51 5.15 -4.54 -1.06
C ALA A 51 4.33 -3.31 -0.61
N ARG A 52 3.42 -3.49 0.35
CA ARG A 52 2.65 -2.39 0.95
C ARG A 52 3.57 -1.34 1.59
N HIS A 53 4.57 -1.78 2.36
CA HIS A 53 5.53 -0.88 2.99
C HIS A 53 6.35 -0.08 1.99
N ILE A 54 6.82 -0.72 0.90
CA ILE A 54 7.56 -0.03 -0.16
C ILE A 54 6.69 1.03 -0.80
N ILE A 55 5.48 0.67 -1.25
CA ILE A 55 4.56 1.61 -1.90
C ILE A 55 4.20 2.78 -0.97
N SER A 56 3.95 2.52 0.31
CA SER A 56 3.65 3.58 1.29
C SER A 56 4.80 4.56 1.53
N SER A 57 6.03 4.15 1.24
CA SER A 57 7.26 4.92 1.47
C SER A 57 7.74 5.67 0.22
N LEU A 58 7.14 5.41 -0.95
CA LEU A 58 7.43 6.14 -2.17
C LEU A 58 7.01 7.61 -2.05
N ASN A 59 7.80 8.50 -2.65
CA ASN A 59 7.40 9.89 -2.83
C ASN A 59 6.44 10.00 -4.03
N LEU A 60 5.13 9.97 -3.75
CA LEU A 60 4.05 10.22 -4.71
C LEU A 60 3.70 11.71 -4.83
N GLY A 61 4.49 12.58 -4.20
CA GLY A 61 4.31 14.02 -4.25
C GLY A 61 5.21 14.69 -5.27
N TYR A 62 5.49 15.97 -5.01
CA TYR A 62 6.34 16.81 -5.86
C TYR A 62 7.82 16.60 -5.54
N ALA A 63 8.68 16.85 -6.54
CA ALA A 63 10.11 16.93 -6.32
C ALA A 63 10.42 18.16 -5.46
N THR A 64 11.18 17.98 -4.38
CA THR A 64 11.57 19.05 -3.45
C THR A 64 12.60 20.02 -4.02
N ASP A 65 13.28 19.64 -5.09
CA ASP A 65 14.47 20.34 -5.60
C ASP A 65 14.16 21.27 -6.78
N ASP A 66 12.88 21.45 -7.14
CA ASP A 66 12.54 22.06 -8.42
C ASP A 66 11.49 23.18 -8.30
N LEU A 67 11.85 24.34 -8.83
CA LEU A 67 10.96 25.50 -9.03
C LEU A 67 9.80 25.17 -10.00
N SER A 68 9.89 24.03 -10.68
CA SER A 68 8.98 23.55 -11.73
C SER A 68 7.66 22.94 -11.21
N HIS A 69 7.49 22.71 -9.90
CA HIS A 69 6.33 22.02 -9.33
C HIS A 69 6.02 20.68 -10.03
N GLU A 70 7.06 19.94 -10.44
CA GLU A 70 6.90 18.64 -11.09
C GLU A 70 6.75 17.48 -10.10
N LEU A 71 6.02 16.44 -10.52
CA LEU A 71 5.86 15.21 -9.74
C LEU A 71 7.22 14.49 -9.63
N PHE A 72 7.55 14.00 -8.43
CA PHE A 72 8.81 13.27 -8.22
C PHE A 72 8.88 11.97 -9.04
N LEU A 73 7.74 11.26 -9.13
CA LEU A 73 7.55 10.11 -10.02
C LEU A 73 6.75 10.52 -11.24
N SER A 74 6.99 9.86 -12.37
CA SER A 74 6.22 10.15 -13.58
C SER A 74 4.74 9.83 -13.38
N ARG A 75 3.87 10.48 -14.18
CA ARG A 75 2.43 10.18 -14.19
C ARG A 75 2.14 8.70 -14.46
N ALA A 76 2.94 8.05 -15.31
CA ALA A 76 2.79 6.64 -15.61
C ALA A 76 2.96 5.75 -14.37
N VAL A 77 3.93 6.06 -13.51
CA VAL A 77 4.16 5.35 -12.25
C VAL A 77 2.99 5.56 -11.29
N HIS A 78 2.47 6.78 -11.18
CA HIS A 78 1.27 7.06 -10.35
C HIS A 78 0.07 6.22 -10.81
N VAL A 79 -0.23 6.20 -12.11
CA VAL A 79 -1.32 5.39 -12.67
C VAL A 79 -1.10 3.91 -12.40
N ARG A 80 0.14 3.41 -12.56
CA ARG A 80 0.48 2.01 -12.29
C ARG A 80 0.24 1.67 -10.82
N ILE A 81 0.67 2.51 -9.88
CA ILE A 81 0.43 2.32 -8.44
C ILE A 81 -1.05 2.39 -8.11
N ALA A 82 -1.79 3.35 -8.67
CA ALA A 82 -3.25 3.46 -8.50
C ALA A 82 -3.96 2.17 -8.94
N MET A 83 -3.55 1.59 -10.07
CA MET A 83 -4.07 0.30 -10.53
C MET A 83 -3.76 -0.85 -9.58
N LEU A 84 -2.55 -0.89 -8.99
CA LEU A 84 -2.20 -1.89 -7.98
C LEU A 84 -3.06 -1.75 -6.72
N VAL A 85 -3.24 -0.52 -6.23
CA VAL A 85 -4.09 -0.21 -5.08
C VAL A 85 -5.53 -0.63 -5.35
N LEU A 86 -6.08 -0.30 -6.53
CA LEU A 86 -7.43 -0.67 -6.94
C LEU A 86 -7.61 -2.19 -7.01
N LYS A 87 -6.70 -2.92 -7.67
CA LYS A 87 -6.75 -4.39 -7.75
C LYS A 87 -6.72 -5.02 -6.35
N THR A 88 -5.89 -4.49 -5.46
CA THR A 88 -5.80 -4.95 -4.07
C THR A 88 -7.09 -4.68 -3.30
N ALA A 89 -7.70 -3.51 -3.51
CA ALA A 89 -8.98 -3.15 -2.91
C ALA A 89 -10.08 -4.11 -3.34
N VAL A 90 -10.18 -4.41 -4.64
CA VAL A 90 -11.16 -5.37 -5.17
C VAL A 90 -10.98 -6.76 -4.56
N GLN A 91 -9.74 -7.17 -4.29
CA GLN A 91 -9.41 -8.50 -3.76
C GLN A 91 -9.65 -8.65 -2.26
N TYR A 92 -9.42 -7.60 -1.45
CA TYR A 92 -9.38 -7.72 0.01
C TYR A 92 -10.32 -6.77 0.78
N CYS A 93 -10.82 -5.70 0.15
CA CYS A 93 -11.79 -4.84 0.80
C CYS A 93 -13.19 -5.45 0.66
N PRO A 94 -14.02 -5.41 1.71
CA PRO A 94 -15.41 -5.83 1.59
C PRO A 94 -16.10 -4.98 0.52
N GLN A 95 -16.64 -5.63 -0.51
CA GLN A 95 -17.61 -4.99 -1.40
C GLN A 95 -18.85 -4.70 -0.56
N SER A 96 -19.28 -3.43 -0.51
CA SER A 96 -20.55 -3.09 0.11
C SER A 96 -21.64 -4.02 -0.41
N PRO A 97 -22.55 -4.57 0.44
CA PRO A 97 -23.72 -5.24 -0.08
C PRO A 97 -24.49 -4.26 -1.00
N PRO A 98 -24.97 -4.71 -2.16
CA PRO A 98 -25.61 -3.85 -3.14
C PRO A 98 -27.06 -3.55 -2.79
N GLU A 99 -27.41 -3.21 -1.54
CA GLU A 99 -28.80 -2.86 -1.18
C GLU A 99 -28.86 -1.78 -0.09
N GLY A 100 -29.38 -0.60 -0.45
CA GLY A 100 -29.78 0.45 0.49
C GLY A 100 -28.82 1.63 0.64
N ASN A 101 -28.62 2.43 -0.41
CA ASN A 101 -27.83 3.67 -0.35
C ASN A 101 -28.54 4.77 0.46
N THR A 102 -28.50 4.70 1.78
CA THR A 102 -28.81 5.84 2.65
C THR A 102 -27.53 6.55 3.09
N ILE A 103 -27.58 7.88 3.23
CA ILE A 103 -26.45 8.70 3.73
C ILE A 103 -26.01 8.24 5.13
N SER A 104 -26.92 7.63 5.90
CA SER A 104 -26.61 7.03 7.19
C SER A 104 -25.59 5.90 7.09
N ASP A 105 -25.71 5.04 6.07
CA ASP A 105 -24.82 3.90 5.91
C ASP A 105 -23.45 4.30 5.37
N THR A 106 -23.37 5.35 4.55
CA THR A 106 -22.07 5.94 4.14
C THR A 106 -21.35 6.60 5.32
N VAL A 107 -22.06 7.31 6.20
CA VAL A 107 -21.47 7.89 7.43
C VAL A 107 -20.98 6.79 8.37
N LYS A 108 -21.74 5.71 8.56
CA LYS A 108 -21.30 4.56 9.36
C LYS A 108 -20.08 3.87 8.76
N GLN A 109 -20.03 3.71 7.43
CA GLN A 109 -18.87 3.16 6.74
C GLN A 109 -17.63 4.03 6.97
N MET A 110 -17.74 5.36 6.81
CA MET A 110 -16.64 6.29 7.08
C MET A 110 -16.20 6.27 8.54
N ALA A 111 -17.15 6.23 9.49
CA ALA A 111 -16.84 6.11 10.92
C ALA A 111 -16.15 4.78 11.27
N THR A 112 -16.58 3.68 10.64
CA THR A 112 -15.96 2.36 10.80
C THR A 112 -14.54 2.38 10.24
N LEU A 113 -14.32 2.96 9.06
CA LEU A 113 -12.98 3.13 8.49
C LEU A 113 -12.09 3.98 9.38
N ALA A 114 -12.58 5.10 9.91
CA ALA A 114 -11.84 5.94 10.85
C ALA A 114 -11.45 5.19 12.13
N ALA A 115 -12.34 4.37 12.68
CA ALA A 115 -12.04 3.52 13.83
C ALA A 115 -10.99 2.44 13.50
N LEU A 116 -11.06 1.83 12.31
CA LEU A 116 -10.07 0.86 11.83
C LEU A 116 -8.67 1.46 11.63
N MET A 117 -8.60 2.74 11.27
CA MET A 117 -7.32 3.46 11.16
C MET A 117 -6.60 3.60 12.51
N VAL A 118 -7.33 3.58 13.63
CA VAL A 118 -6.74 3.66 14.99
C VAL A 118 -6.14 2.31 15.39
N ARG A 119 -6.83 1.19 15.11
CA ARG A 119 -6.30 -0.15 15.40
C ARG A 119 -6.94 -1.22 14.50
N PRO A 120 -6.21 -1.73 13.48
CA PRO A 120 -6.70 -2.83 12.68
C PRO A 120 -6.77 -4.11 13.53
N SER A 121 -7.91 -4.81 13.49
CA SER A 121 -8.13 -6.07 14.23
C SER A 121 -7.87 -7.31 13.38
N SER A 122 -7.87 -7.18 12.05
CA SER A 122 -7.54 -8.25 11.09
C SER A 122 -6.55 -7.79 10.01
N SER A 123 -5.96 -8.76 9.29
CA SER A 123 -5.06 -8.45 8.16
C SER A 123 -5.78 -7.76 7.01
N GLU A 124 -7.04 -8.12 6.75
CA GLU A 124 -7.89 -7.52 5.70
C GLU A 124 -8.22 -6.07 6.02
N GLN A 125 -8.52 -5.77 7.30
CA GLN A 125 -8.72 -4.40 7.76
C GLN A 125 -7.43 -3.58 7.63
N ALA A 126 -6.27 -4.15 7.96
CA ALA A 126 -5.00 -3.46 7.79
C ALA A 126 -4.70 -3.15 6.31
N VAL A 127 -5.07 -4.06 5.39
CA VAL A 127 -4.99 -3.82 3.94
C VAL A 127 -5.99 -2.75 3.50
N THR A 128 -7.23 -2.79 4.00
CA THR A 128 -8.25 -1.79 3.70
C THR A 128 -7.81 -0.38 4.11
N VAL A 129 -7.26 -0.23 5.32
CA VAL A 129 -6.68 1.03 5.79
C VAL A 129 -5.54 1.49 4.89
N TRP A 130 -4.62 0.58 4.55
CA TRP A 130 -3.50 0.88 3.67
C TRP A 130 -3.94 1.32 2.26
N VAL A 131 -4.97 0.69 1.69
CA VAL A 131 -5.55 1.05 0.39
C VAL A 131 -5.98 2.51 0.42
N TRP A 132 -6.78 2.90 1.42
CA TRP A 132 -7.26 4.28 1.54
C TRP A 132 -6.12 5.27 1.78
N GLN A 133 -5.19 4.97 2.69
CA GLN A 133 -4.04 5.83 2.95
C GLN A 133 -3.19 6.05 1.71
N THR A 134 -2.97 5.01 0.90
CA THR A 134 -2.22 5.14 -0.35
C THR A 134 -3.02 5.90 -1.40
N ALA A 135 -4.33 5.65 -1.51
CA ALA A 135 -5.21 6.35 -2.45
C ALA A 135 -5.28 7.87 -2.18
N TYR A 136 -5.25 8.29 -0.91
CA TYR A 136 -5.20 9.72 -0.55
C TYR A 136 -3.86 10.40 -0.85
N LYS A 137 -2.78 9.62 -1.03
CA LYS A 137 -1.44 10.15 -1.36
C LYS A 137 -1.21 10.32 -2.86
N LEU A 138 -1.98 9.61 -3.69
CA LEU A 138 -1.94 9.68 -5.17
C LEU A 138 -2.69 10.92 -5.68
#